data_AF-A0A418M9Z9-F1
#
_entry.id   AF-A0A418M9Z9-F1
#
_cell.length_a   1.000
_cell.length_b   1.000
_cell.length_c   1.000
_cell.angle_alpha   90.00
_cell.angle_beta   90.00
_cell.angle_gamma   90.00
#
_symmetry.space_group_name_H-M   'P 1'
#
loop_
_entity.id
_entity.type
_entity.pdbx_description
1 polymer ?
#
loop_
_entity_poly.entity_id
_entity_poly.type
_entity_poly.pdbx_seq_one_letter_code
_entity_poly.pdbx_strand_id
1 'polypeptide(L)' 'MNEEYNSDLTFEQAIRQLEETVKGLESGELGLSESIERYKQAMSLVQFCRKELERAQLQIEQLSDDGSTIPIEEDEV' A
#
# COMPACT_ATOMS: atom_id res chain seq x y z
N MET A 1 -27.26 -5.50 -6.76
CA MET A 1 -27.85 -4.81 -5.59
C MET A 1 -26.81 -4.84 -4.49
N ASN A 2 -26.48 -3.64 -4.00
CA ASN A 2 -25.71 -3.29 -2.80
C ASN A 2 -24.27 -3.83 -2.70
N GLU A 3 -23.36 -3.23 -3.48
CA GLU A 3 -21.98 -3.05 -3.01
C GLU A 3 -21.92 -1.65 -2.41
N GLU A 4 -21.90 -1.65 -1.08
CA GLU A 4 -21.86 -0.50 -0.21
C GLU A 4 -20.59 0.32 -0.50
N TYR A 5 -20.76 1.57 -0.92
CA TYR A 5 -19.68 2.54 -1.13
C TYR A 5 -19.04 2.89 0.22
N ASN A 6 -18.14 2.03 0.71
CA ASN A 6 -17.14 2.48 1.65
C ASN A 6 -16.19 3.41 0.89
N SER A 7 -16.28 4.68 1.23
CA SER A 7 -15.52 5.79 0.65
C SER A 7 -14.07 5.82 1.18
N ASP A 8 -13.62 4.71 1.74
CA ASP A 8 -12.30 4.53 2.31
C ASP A 8 -11.46 3.69 1.33
N LEU A 9 -10.29 4.20 1.00
CA LEU A 9 -9.33 3.52 0.12
C LEU A 9 -8.96 2.16 0.72
N THR A 10 -9.15 1.07 -0.03
CA THR A 10 -8.71 -0.29 0.37
C THR A 10 -7.25 -0.54 -0.02
N PHE A 11 -6.60 -1.55 0.57
CA PHE A 11 -5.23 -1.95 0.23
C PHE A 11 -5.10 -2.32 -1.26
N GLU A 12 -6.02 -3.13 -1.79
CA GLU A 12 -6.03 -3.59 -3.18
C GLU A 12 -6.30 -2.45 -4.17
N GLN A 13 -7.05 -1.42 -3.75
CA GLN A 13 -7.23 -0.20 -4.55
C GLN A 13 -5.98 0.68 -4.50
N ALA A 14 -5.36 0.82 -3.32
CA ALA A 14 -4.14 1.63 -3.17
C ALA A 14 -2.97 1.06 -3.98
N ILE A 15 -2.79 -0.26 -3.96
CA ILE A 15 -1.78 -0.94 -4.78
C ILE A 15 -2.04 -0.75 -6.27
N ARG A 16 -3.29 -0.94 -6.74
CA ARG A 16 -3.62 -0.70 -8.15
C ARG A 16 -3.33 0.74 -8.59
N GLN A 17 -3.70 1.72 -7.76
CA GLN A 17 -3.41 3.12 -8.04
C GLN A 17 -1.90 3.41 -8.03
N LEU A 18 -1.13 2.73 -7.18
CA LEU A 18 0.32 2.87 -7.13
C LEU A 18 0.97 2.33 -8.41
N GLU A 19 0.57 1.13 -8.84
CA GLU A 19 1.04 0.52 -10.11
C GLU A 19 0.75 1.42 -11.31
N GLU A 20 -0.47 1.98 -11.40
CA GLU A 20 -0.84 2.92 -12.46
C GLU A 20 0.01 4.20 -12.42
N THR A 21 0.27 4.71 -11.22
CA THR A 21 1.08 5.92 -11.02
C THR A 21 2.53 5.67 -11.42
N VAL A 22 3.12 4.55 -11.02
CA VAL A 22 4.49 4.15 -11.38
C VAL A 22 4.60 3.95 -12.89
N LYS A 23 3.64 3.25 -13.51
CA LYS A 23 3.62 3.06 -14.96
C LYS A 23 3.59 4.39 -15.73
N GLY A 24 2.85 5.38 -15.21
CA GLY A 24 2.84 6.74 -15.77
C GLY A 24 4.17 7.47 -15.61
N LEU A 25 4.87 7.28 -14.49
CA LEU A 25 6.21 7.84 -14.28
C LEU A 25 7.26 7.18 -15.19
N GLU A 26 7.16 5.87 -15.40
CA GLU A 26 8.08 5.08 -16.22
C GLU A 26 7.91 5.34 -17.73
N SER A 27 6.74 5.80 -18.18
CA SER A 27 6.54 6.13 -19.59
C SER A 27 7.42 7.28 -20.07
N GLY A 28 7.85 8.16 -19.17
CA GLY A 28 8.66 9.34 -19.48
C GLY A 28 7.93 10.42 -20.29
N GLU A 29 6.62 10.28 -20.49
CA GLU A 29 5.80 11.23 -21.25
C GLU A 29 5.34 12.43 -20.41
N LEU A 30 5.54 12.36 -19.09
CA LEU A 30 5.11 13.40 -18.15
C LEU A 30 6.11 14.57 -18.08
N GLY A 31 5.58 15.79 -18.09
CA GLY A 31 6.37 16.99 -17.81
C GLY A 31 6.82 17.04 -16.35
N LEU A 32 7.92 17.75 -16.05
CA LEU A 32 8.54 17.81 -14.72
C LEU A 32 7.55 18.06 -13.57
N SER A 33 6.66 19.05 -13.72
CA SER A 33 5.68 19.38 -12.69
C SER A 33 4.68 18.24 -12.44
N GLU A 34 4.26 17.54 -13.50
CA GLU A 34 3.35 16.41 -13.37
C GLU A 34 4.06 15.21 -12.74
N SER A 35 5.31 14.94 -13.13
CA SER A 35 6.12 13.88 -12.52
C SER A 35 6.29 14.07 -11.02
N ILE A 36 6.49 15.32 -10.56
CA ILE A 36 6.57 15.63 -9.13
C ILE A 36 5.26 15.33 -8.41
N GLU A 37 4.11 15.66 -9.02
CA GLU A 37 2.81 15.43 -8.40
C GLU A 37 2.46 13.95 -8.34
N ARG A 38 2.72 13.20 -9.43
CA ARG A 38 2.58 11.74 -9.46
C ARG A 38 3.48 11.06 -8.43
N TYR A 39 4.71 11.54 -8.27
CA TYR A 39 5.62 11.02 -7.25
C TYR A 39 5.06 11.20 -5.83
N LYS A 40 4.51 12.38 -5.51
CA LYS A 40 3.88 12.60 -4.19
C LYS A 40 2.71 11.65 -3.97
N GLN A 41 1.85 11.48 -4.97
CA GLN A 41 0.73 10.54 -4.90
C GLN A 41 1.23 9.11 -4.67
N ALA A 42 2.26 8.67 -5.39
CA ALA A 42 2.89 7.37 -5.20
C ALA A 42 3.39 7.19 -3.75
N MET A 43 4.07 8.20 -3.20
CA MET A 43 4.56 8.14 -1.81
C MET A 43 3.44 8.05 -0.78
N SER A 44 2.33 8.78 -0.98
CA SER A 44 1.16 8.67 -0.11
C SER A 44 0.53 7.26 -0.18
N LEU A 45 0.45 6.66 -1.37
CA LEU A 45 -0.06 5.30 -1.55
C LEU A 45 0.86 4.27 -0.90
N VAL A 46 2.18 4.41 -1.02
CA VAL A 46 3.17 3.53 -0.36
C VAL A 46 3.03 3.60 1.16
N GLN A 47 2.90 4.80 1.73
CA GLN A 47 2.70 4.97 3.17
C GLN A 47 1.41 4.32 3.64
N PHE A 48 0.32 4.49 2.88
CA PHE A 48 -0.95 3.83 3.17
C PHE A 48 -0.81 2.30 3.17
N CYS A 49 -0.21 1.73 2.12
CA CYS A 49 -0.03 0.28 2.00
C CYS A 49 0.80 -0.29 3.14
N ARG A 50 1.90 0.37 3.52
CA ARG A 50 2.75 -0.03 4.65
C ARG A 50 1.96 -0.08 5.96
N LYS A 51 1.14 0.94 6.21
CA LYS A 51 0.32 1.02 7.43
C LYS A 51 -0.73 -0.08 7.50
N GLU A 52 -1.37 -0.41 6.38
CA GLU A 52 -2.34 -1.52 6.35
C GLU A 52 -1.66 -2.88 6.56
N LEU A 53 -0.46 -3.09 6.00
CA LEU A 53 0.33 -4.32 6.24
C LEU A 53 0.76 -4.43 7.71
N GLU A 54 1.24 -3.35 8.32
CA GLU A 54 1.60 -3.30 9.74
C GLU A 54 0.40 -3.63 10.63
N ARG A 55 -0.78 -3.07 10.32
CA ARG A 55 -2.03 -3.40 11.04
C ARG A 55 -2.38 -4.87 10.89
N ALA A 56 -2.29 -5.43 9.69
CA ALA A 56 -2.59 -6.83 9.45
C ALA A 56 -1.62 -7.74 10.20
N GLN A 57 -0.32 -7.42 10.20
CA GLN A 57 0.70 -8.14 10.96
C GLN A 57 0.38 -8.13 12.47
N LEU A 58 0.09 -6.97 13.04
CA LEU A 58 -0.24 -6.86 14.46
C LEU A 58 -1.48 -7.68 14.84
N GLN A 59 -2.49 -7.74 13.95
CA GLN A 59 -3.67 -8.57 14.17
C GLN A 59 -3.32 -10.07 14.14
N ILE A 60 -2.46 -10.50 13.22
CA ILE A 60 -1.98 -11.89 13.15
C ILE A 60 -1.17 -12.24 14.40
N GLU A 61 -0.30 -11.34 14.86
CA GLU A 61 0.49 -11.53 16.10
C GLU A 61 -0.41 -11.67 17.33
N GLN A 62 -1.44 -10.83 17.48
CA GLN A 62 -2.40 -10.93 18.57
C GLN A 62 -3.22 -12.24 18.54
N LEU A 63 -3.53 -12.76 17.36
CA LEU A 63 -4.23 -14.04 17.19
C LEU A 63 -3.29 -15.24 17.44
N SER A 64 -1.99 -15.07 17.25
CA SER A 64 -0.96 -16.11 17.41
C SER A 64 -0.50 -16.29 18.86
N ASP A 65 -0.96 -15.42 19.77
CA ASP A 65 -0.70 -15.48 21.22
C ASP A 65 -1.46 -16.63 21.93
N ASP A 66 -2.10 -17.53 21.16
CA ASP A 66 -2.44 -18.92 21.57
C ASP A 66 -1.19 -19.85 21.51
N GLY A 67 0.03 -19.29 21.39
CA GLY A 67 1.28 -20.00 21.67
C GLY A 67 2.11 -20.44 20.46
N SER A 68 2.04 -19.78 19.31
CA SER A 68 3.00 -19.99 18.23
C SER A 68 3.31 -18.70 17.48
N THR A 69 4.29 -17.96 18.00
CA THR A 69 4.93 -16.88 17.25
C THR A 69 5.78 -17.49 16.14
N ILE A 70 5.45 -17.19 14.88
CA ILE A 70 6.37 -17.39 13.76
C ILE A 70 7.06 -16.03 13.56
N PRO A 71 8.36 -15.90 13.87
CA PRO A 71 9.09 -14.69 13.55
C PRO A 71 9.06 -14.49 12.03
N ILE A 72 8.45 -13.40 11.57
CA ILE A 72 8.69 -12.93 10.21
C ILE A 72 10.10 -12.32 10.26
N GLU A 73 11.09 -13.06 9.78
CA GLU A 73 12.43 -12.53 9.59
C GLU A 73 12.31 -11.33 8.64
N GLU A 74 12.58 -10.12 9.15
CA GLU A 74 12.86 -8.98 8.29
C GLU A 74 14.10 -9.36 7.47
N ASP A 75 13.92 -9.66 6.18
CA ASP A 75 15.05 -9.79 5.26
C ASP A 75 15.84 -8.46 5.30
N GLU A 76 16.98 -8.49 5.99
CA GLU A 76 17.99 -7.46 6.00
C GLU A 76 18.44 -7.21 4.55
N VAL A 77 18.02 -6.07 3.99
CA VAL A 77 18.55 -5.54 2.72
C VAL A 77 19.78 -4.67 2.95
#